data_AF-A0A963JKT4-F1
#
_entry.id   AF-A0A963JKT4-F1
#
_cell.length_a   1.000
_cell.length_b   1.000
_cell.length_c   1.000
_cell.angle_alpha   90.00
_cell.angle_beta   90.00
_cell.angle_gamma   90.00
#
_symmetry.space_group_name_H-M   'P 1'
#
loop_
_entity.id
_entity.type
_entity.pdbx_description
1 polymer ?
#
loop_
_entity_poly.entity_id
_entity_poly.type
_entity_poly.pdbx_seq_one_letter_code
_entity_poly.pdbx_strand_id
1 'polypeptide(L)'
;WTWGENIAWMSTRAPTGLADEVQQLHTMLMNSSGHRANILNDSFREIGVGFEIGEFQNFEGAFATQNFARTASNAFLTGVAFDDQDGDRFYDINEGLGNITITAKNNATGVVSTTSTNQAGGYTLELTAGNYTVSFGGTGGTGISTTSQ
;
A
#
# COMPACT_ATOMS: atom_id res chain seq x y z
N TRP A 1 -14.72 -12.10 -10.39
CA TRP A 1 -15.22 -11.10 -9.45
C TRP A 1 -15.33 -11.75 -8.09
N THR A 2 -14.68 -11.19 -7.08
CA THR A 2 -14.85 -11.55 -5.66
C THR A 2 -14.59 -10.30 -4.82
N TRP A 3 -15.14 -10.23 -3.61
CA TRP A 3 -14.98 -9.11 -2.69
C TRP A 3 -14.97 -9.59 -1.23
N GLY A 4 -14.44 -8.76 -0.34
CA GLY A 4 -14.44 -8.98 1.10
C GLY A 4 -14.25 -7.67 1.86
N GLU A 5 -14.65 -7.65 3.13
CA GLU A 5 -14.55 -6.47 3.99
C GLU A 5 -13.98 -6.86 5.34
N ASN A 6 -13.09 -6.02 5.86
CA ASN A 6 -12.74 -5.99 7.27
C ASN A 6 -13.06 -4.61 7.85
N ILE A 7 -13.56 -4.59 9.08
CA ILE A 7 -13.73 -3.35 9.86
C ILE A 7 -13.11 -3.57 11.23
N ALA A 8 -12.37 -2.57 11.71
CA ALA A 8 -11.86 -2.53 13.07
C ALA A 8 -12.08 -1.16 13.69
N TRP A 9 -12.20 -1.16 15.01
CA TRP A 9 -12.32 0.06 15.81
C TRP A 9 -11.57 -0.10 17.13
N MET A 10 -11.01 1.01 17.62
CA MET A 10 -10.50 1.14 18.98
C MET A 10 -10.64 2.57 19.48
N SER A 11 -10.75 2.76 20.79
CA SER A 11 -10.63 4.10 21.39
C SER A 11 -9.25 4.70 21.12
N THR A 12 -9.20 6.00 20.85
CA THR A 12 -7.93 6.73 20.72
C THR A 12 -7.25 6.83 22.09
N ARG A 13 -5.91 6.71 22.12
CA ARG A 13 -5.13 6.72 23.37
C ARG A 13 -4.22 7.95 23.49
N ALA A 14 -4.11 8.73 22.40
CA ALA A 14 -3.41 10.00 22.24
C ALA A 14 -2.33 10.33 23.29
N PRO A 15 -1.05 10.09 22.93
CA PRO A 15 -0.07 11.15 23.20
C PRO A 15 0.73 11.61 21.97
N THR A 16 0.81 10.85 20.86
CA THR A 16 1.65 11.23 19.69
C THR A 16 1.13 10.62 18.38
N GLY A 17 0.17 11.28 17.71
CA GLY A 17 -0.33 10.85 16.40
C GLY A 17 -1.27 9.65 16.46
N LEU A 18 -1.45 8.98 15.30
CA LEU A 18 -2.40 7.85 15.12
C LEU A 18 -1.70 6.57 14.65
N ALA A 19 -0.36 6.56 14.63
CA ALA A 19 0.41 5.44 14.12
C ALA A 19 0.25 4.18 14.99
N ASP A 20 0.19 4.35 16.30
CA ASP A 20 -0.03 3.24 17.23
C ASP A 20 -1.47 2.70 17.16
N GLU A 21 -2.48 3.55 16.94
CA GLU A 21 -3.83 3.08 16.63
C GLU A 21 -3.86 2.28 15.33
N VAL A 22 -3.25 2.77 14.25
CA VAL A 22 -3.20 2.05 12.97
C VAL A 22 -2.52 0.68 13.13
N GLN A 23 -1.37 0.63 13.81
CA GLN A 23 -0.65 -0.62 14.07
C GLN A 23 -1.48 -1.58 14.94
N GLN A 24 -2.15 -1.05 15.96
CA GLN A 24 -2.97 -1.85 16.87
C GLN A 24 -4.22 -2.40 16.17
N LEU A 25 -4.90 -1.58 15.35
CA LEU A 25 -6.04 -2.01 14.53
C LEU A 25 -5.63 -3.11 13.54
N HIS A 26 -4.49 -2.95 12.86
CA HIS A 26 -3.94 -4.00 11.99
C HIS A 26 -3.67 -5.30 12.76
N THR A 27 -3.06 -5.19 13.94
CA THR A 27 -2.80 -6.34 14.82
C THR A 27 -4.10 -7.04 15.23
N MET A 28 -5.14 -6.29 15.58
CA MET A 28 -6.46 -6.83 15.91
C MET A 28 -7.08 -7.61 14.74
N LEU A 29 -6.99 -7.06 13.53
CA LEU A 29 -7.47 -7.73 12.32
C LEU A 29 -6.68 -9.02 12.04
N MET A 30 -5.36 -9.01 12.16
CA MET A 30 -4.52 -10.20 11.96
C MET A 30 -4.74 -11.29 13.02
N ASN A 31 -5.04 -10.89 14.26
CA ASN A 31 -5.34 -11.83 15.34
C ASN A 31 -6.76 -12.42 15.27
N SER A 32 -7.61 -11.94 14.35
CA SER A 32 -8.93 -12.48 14.10
C SER A 32 -8.92 -13.38 12.87
N SER A 33 -9.29 -14.66 13.00
CA SER A 33 -9.17 -15.64 11.91
C SER A 33 -9.96 -15.26 10.65
N GLY A 34 -11.17 -14.74 10.78
CA GLY A 34 -11.99 -14.31 9.65
C GLY A 34 -11.39 -13.12 8.92
N HIS A 35 -10.97 -12.10 9.66
CA HIS A 35 -10.39 -10.89 9.06
C HIS A 35 -9.01 -11.18 8.43
N ARG A 36 -8.17 -11.96 9.10
CA ARG A 36 -6.90 -12.45 8.57
C ARG A 36 -7.08 -13.28 7.31
N ALA A 37 -8.13 -14.09 7.22
CA ALA A 37 -8.44 -14.85 6.03
C ALA A 37 -8.71 -13.93 4.83
N ASN A 38 -9.33 -12.76 5.03
CA ASN A 38 -9.46 -11.74 3.98
C ASN A 38 -8.12 -11.10 3.61
N ILE A 39 -7.31 -10.69 4.60
CA ILE A 39 -6.01 -10.03 4.37
C ILE A 39 -5.04 -10.93 3.58
N LEU A 40 -5.01 -12.23 3.89
CA LEU A 40 -4.10 -13.20 3.29
C LEU A 40 -4.72 -13.95 2.10
N ASN A 41 -5.88 -13.51 1.61
CA ASN A 41 -6.55 -14.16 0.50
C ASN A 41 -5.87 -13.84 -0.84
N ASP A 42 -5.25 -14.85 -1.45
CA ASP A 42 -4.58 -14.74 -2.75
C ASP A 42 -5.52 -14.45 -3.92
N SER A 43 -6.83 -14.59 -3.71
CA SER A 43 -7.84 -14.37 -4.74
C SER A 43 -8.19 -12.89 -4.91
N PHE A 44 -7.88 -12.03 -3.93
CA PHE A 44 -8.01 -10.58 -4.06
C PHE A 44 -6.80 -9.99 -4.79
N ARG A 45 -7.01 -8.88 -5.48
CA ARG A 45 -6.00 -8.13 -6.25
C ARG A 45 -6.00 -6.64 -5.97
N GLU A 46 -7.08 -6.14 -5.40
CA GLU A 46 -7.24 -4.73 -5.06
C GLU A 46 -7.63 -4.61 -3.59
N ILE A 47 -7.17 -3.51 -2.96
CA ILE A 47 -7.59 -3.10 -1.62
C ILE A 47 -7.83 -1.58 -1.62
N GLY A 48 -8.93 -1.18 -1.00
CA GLY A 48 -9.16 0.20 -0.57
C GLY A 48 -9.17 0.25 0.95
N VAL A 49 -8.39 1.17 1.53
CA VAL A 49 -8.30 1.37 2.98
C VAL A 49 -8.85 2.74 3.32
N GLY A 50 -9.81 2.79 4.24
CA GLY A 50 -10.30 4.01 4.86
C GLY A 50 -9.91 4.03 6.33
N PHE A 51 -9.48 5.19 6.82
CA PHE A 51 -9.17 5.40 8.23
C PHE A 51 -9.74 6.74 8.67
N GLU A 52 -10.53 6.73 9.74
CA GLU A 52 -11.26 7.91 10.21
C GLU A 52 -11.28 7.96 11.74
N ILE A 53 -11.30 9.19 12.27
CA ILE A 53 -11.53 9.44 13.71
C ILE A 53 -12.96 9.92 13.90
N GLY A 54 -13.65 9.33 14.87
CA GLY A 54 -15.03 9.70 15.18
C GLY A 54 -15.47 9.26 16.57
N GLU A 55 -16.62 9.77 16.99
CA GLU A 55 -17.22 9.38 18.26
C GLU A 55 -18.06 8.10 18.11
N PHE A 56 -17.90 7.17 19.04
CA PHE A 56 -18.74 5.98 19.15
C PHE A 56 -18.95 5.59 20.60
N GLN A 57 -20.23 5.46 20.98
CA GLN A 57 -20.65 5.14 22.35
C GLN A 57 -19.99 6.03 23.43
N ASN A 58 -19.90 7.34 23.16
CA ASN A 58 -19.26 8.37 24.01
C ASN A 58 -17.72 8.25 24.14
N PHE A 59 -17.06 7.46 23.29
CA PHE A 59 -15.60 7.43 23.19
C PHE A 59 -15.17 7.97 21.83
N GLU A 60 -14.14 8.81 21.81
CA GLU A 60 -13.40 9.07 20.57
C GLU A 60 -12.69 7.78 20.16
N GLY A 61 -12.76 7.44 18.89
CA GLY A 61 -12.12 6.23 18.39
C GLY A 61 -11.66 6.34 16.95
N ALA A 62 -10.69 5.48 16.67
CA ALA A 62 -10.13 5.27 15.36
C ALA A 62 -10.84 4.09 14.69
N PHE A 63 -11.26 4.30 13.44
CA PHE A 63 -11.93 3.31 12.62
C PHE A 63 -11.06 3.00 11.41
N ALA A 64 -10.92 1.71 11.10
CA ALA A 64 -10.30 1.26 9.87
C ALA A 64 -11.26 0.34 9.12
N THR A 65 -11.43 0.61 7.83
CA THR A 65 -12.16 -0.26 6.90
C THR A 65 -11.23 -0.68 5.79
N GLN A 66 -11.21 -1.98 5.49
CA GLN A 66 -10.49 -2.55 4.35
C GLN A 66 -11.49 -3.24 3.43
N ASN A 67 -11.62 -2.72 2.22
CA ASN A 67 -12.43 -3.33 1.17
C ASN A 67 -11.51 -4.00 0.16
N PHE A 68 -11.66 -5.31 0.03
CA PHE A 68 -10.89 -6.14 -0.88
C PHE A 68 -11.71 -6.50 -2.10
N ALA A 69 -11.06 -6.59 -3.25
CA ALA A 69 -11.71 -7.01 -4.48
C ALA A 69 -10.78 -7.79 -5.40
N ARG A 70 -11.40 -8.50 -6.35
CA ARG A 70 -10.80 -8.87 -7.63
C ARG A 70 -11.81 -8.55 -8.72
N THR A 71 -11.49 -7.55 -9.54
CA THR A 71 -12.34 -7.10 -10.65
C THR A 71 -11.90 -7.69 -12.00
N ALA A 72 -12.45 -7.19 -13.12
CA ALA A 72 -12.04 -7.57 -14.48
C ALA A 72 -10.80 -6.77 -14.98
N SER A 73 -10.03 -6.19 -14.05
CA SER A 73 -8.76 -5.50 -14.29
C SER A 73 -7.64 -6.46 -14.69
N ASN A 74 -6.57 -5.90 -15.28
CA ASN A 74 -5.30 -6.62 -15.38
C ASN A 74 -4.58 -6.65 -14.02
N ALA A 75 -3.37 -7.21 -13.98
CA ALA A 75 -2.55 -7.16 -12.78
C ALA A 75 -1.96 -5.76 -12.59
N PHE A 76 -1.70 -5.39 -11.34
CA PHE A 76 -1.07 -4.12 -11.01
C PHE A 76 0.37 -4.35 -10.55
N LEU A 77 1.31 -3.58 -11.11
CA LEU A 77 2.61 -3.37 -10.50
C LEU A 77 2.44 -2.31 -9.41
N THR A 78 2.81 -2.67 -8.19
CA THR A 78 2.75 -1.79 -7.03
C THR A 78 4.12 -1.71 -6.34
N GLY A 79 4.28 -0.74 -5.47
CA GLY A 79 5.45 -0.59 -4.64
C GLY A 79 5.46 0.75 -3.91
N VAL A 80 6.53 0.98 -3.16
CA VAL A 80 6.83 2.24 -2.47
C VAL A 80 8.27 2.62 -2.76
N ALA A 81 8.52 3.88 -3.11
CA ALA A 81 9.86 4.46 -3.15
C ALA A 81 10.07 5.26 -1.86
N PHE A 82 11.18 5.03 -1.17
CA PHE A 82 11.49 5.72 0.07
C PHE A 82 13.00 5.92 0.24
N ASP A 83 13.36 6.94 1.02
CA ASP A 83 14.73 7.21 1.45
C ASP A 83 14.95 6.51 2.79
N ASP A 84 15.73 5.43 2.77
CA ASP A 84 16.05 4.59 3.93
C ASP A 84 17.03 5.35 4.86
N GLN A 85 16.50 6.13 5.79
CA GLN A 85 17.29 7.07 6.59
C GLN A 85 18.06 6.39 7.70
N ASP A 86 17.62 5.21 8.13
CA ASP A 86 18.23 4.46 9.23
C ASP A 86 18.94 3.17 8.79
N GLY A 87 18.76 2.75 7.53
CA GLY A 87 19.49 1.67 6.88
C GLY A 87 18.87 0.28 7.10
N ASP A 88 17.61 0.19 7.50
CA ASP A 88 16.94 -1.07 7.83
C ASP A 88 16.22 -1.73 6.63
N ARG A 89 16.13 -1.02 5.50
CA ARG A 89 15.45 -1.42 4.25
C ARG A 89 13.95 -1.64 4.42
N PHE A 90 13.34 -0.96 5.36
CA PHE A 90 11.91 -0.94 5.62
C PHE A 90 11.39 0.49 5.49
N TYR A 91 10.12 0.63 5.12
CA TYR A 91 9.52 1.96 5.02
C TYR A 91 9.15 2.46 6.40
N ASP A 92 9.64 3.63 6.77
CA ASP A 92 9.14 4.39 7.90
C ASP A 92 8.25 5.57 7.52
N ILE A 93 7.43 5.97 8.49
CA ILE A 93 6.60 7.17 8.36
C ILE A 93 7.52 8.37 8.12
N ASN A 94 7.25 9.09 7.02
CA ASN A 94 7.98 10.25 6.49
C ASN A 94 9.21 9.95 5.61
N GLU A 95 9.45 8.70 5.21
CA GLU A 95 10.52 8.36 4.28
C GLU A 95 10.09 8.32 2.81
N GLY A 96 8.79 8.45 2.54
CA GLY A 96 8.22 8.36 1.21
C GLY A 96 8.81 9.36 0.21
N LEU A 97 9.20 8.87 -0.96
CA LEU A 97 9.71 9.68 -2.06
C LEU A 97 8.63 9.89 -3.12
N GLY A 98 8.05 11.08 -3.15
CA GLY A 98 7.11 11.49 -4.19
C GLY A 98 7.76 11.89 -5.51
N ASN A 99 6.95 11.86 -6.58
CA ASN A 99 7.35 12.27 -7.93
C ASN A 99 8.48 11.43 -8.56
N ILE A 100 8.69 10.20 -8.09
CA ILE A 100 9.53 9.23 -8.79
C ILE A 100 8.71 8.61 -9.91
N THR A 101 9.18 8.78 -11.13
CA THR A 101 8.59 8.17 -12.33
C THR A 101 8.94 6.70 -12.39
N ILE A 102 7.93 5.85 -12.45
CA ILE A 102 8.04 4.41 -12.66
C ILE A 102 7.72 4.13 -14.13
N THR A 103 8.64 3.50 -14.84
CA THR A 103 8.46 3.12 -16.24
C THR A 103 8.52 1.61 -16.37
N ALA A 104 7.47 1.01 -16.89
CA ALA A 104 7.41 -0.41 -17.21
C ALA A 104 7.38 -0.59 -18.73
N LYS A 105 8.39 -1.27 -19.28
CA LYS A 105 8.45 -1.64 -20.69
C LYS A 105 8.19 -3.12 -20.86
N ASN A 106 7.15 -3.48 -21.61
CA ASN A 106 6.88 -4.87 -21.98
C ASN A 106 7.99 -5.37 -22.92
N ASN A 107 8.67 -6.44 -22.53
CA ASN A 107 9.84 -6.94 -23.24
C ASN A 107 9.50 -7.60 -24.59
N ALA A 108 8.27 -8.09 -24.74
CA ALA A 108 7.82 -8.74 -25.97
C ALA A 108 7.25 -7.75 -26.99
N THR A 109 6.44 -6.78 -26.53
CA THR A 109 5.74 -5.84 -27.42
C THR A 109 6.43 -4.48 -27.55
N GLY A 110 7.35 -4.16 -26.64
CA GLY A 110 8.00 -2.86 -26.56
C GLY A 110 7.11 -1.73 -26.02
N VAL A 111 5.84 -2.02 -25.68
CA VAL A 111 4.91 -1.03 -25.10
C VAL A 111 5.46 -0.52 -23.77
N VAL A 112 5.40 0.80 -23.59
CA VAL A 112 5.85 1.49 -22.38
C VAL A 112 4.64 2.08 -21.66
N SER A 113 4.58 1.85 -20.35
CA SER A 113 3.57 2.41 -19.44
C SER A 113 4.27 3.09 -18.28
N THR A 114 3.72 4.20 -17.80
CA THR A 114 4.35 5.02 -16.76
C THR A 114 3.37 5.42 -15.67
N THR A 115 3.84 5.52 -14.44
CA THR A 115 3.15 6.16 -13.31
C THR A 115 4.14 6.96 -12.48
N SER A 116 3.67 7.72 -11.50
CA SER A 116 4.54 8.41 -10.54
C SER A 116 4.15 8.09 -9.12
N THR A 117 5.13 8.05 -8.22
CA THR A 117 4.88 7.87 -6.79
C THR A 117 4.14 9.08 -6.20
N ASN A 118 3.21 8.80 -5.27
CA ASN A 118 2.55 9.82 -4.47
C ASN A 118 3.50 10.38 -3.39
N GLN A 119 3.06 11.35 -2.58
CA GLN A 119 3.91 11.95 -1.55
C GLN A 119 4.45 10.96 -0.50
N ALA A 120 3.72 9.87 -0.23
CA ALA A 120 4.15 8.80 0.67
C ALA A 120 5.01 7.74 -0.06
N GLY A 121 5.38 7.96 -1.32
CA GLY A 121 6.20 7.05 -2.11
C GLY A 121 5.45 5.91 -2.81
N GLY A 122 4.18 5.69 -2.49
CA GLY A 122 3.39 4.60 -3.06
C GLY A 122 3.05 4.82 -4.53
N TYR A 123 3.05 3.75 -5.33
CA TYR A 123 2.59 3.77 -6.72
C TYR A 123 1.80 2.53 -7.10
N THR A 124 0.96 2.69 -8.13
CA THR A 124 0.19 1.62 -8.76
C THR A 124 0.20 1.83 -10.28
N LEU A 125 0.43 0.76 -11.03
CA LEU A 125 0.40 0.76 -12.49
C LEU A 125 -0.25 -0.51 -13.01
N GLU A 126 -1.40 -0.39 -13.69
CA GLU A 126 -2.05 -1.52 -14.34
C GLU A 126 -1.26 -1.97 -15.58
N LEU A 127 -0.96 -3.27 -15.68
CA LEU A 127 -0.18 -3.85 -16.77
C LEU A 127 -0.86 -5.08 -17.33
N THR A 128 -0.82 -5.22 -18.66
CA THR A 128 -1.19 -6.47 -19.32
C THR A 128 -0.24 -7.60 -18.93
N ALA A 129 -0.67 -8.85 -19.14
CA ALA A 129 0.18 -10.00 -18.83
C ALA A 129 1.45 -10.00 -19.70
N GLY A 130 2.61 -10.17 -19.06
CA GLY A 130 3.89 -10.24 -19.74
C GLY A 130 5.08 -10.04 -18.82
N ASN A 131 6.27 -10.10 -19.41
CA ASN A 131 7.53 -9.78 -18.72
C ASN A 131 7.90 -8.33 -19.01
N TYR A 132 8.31 -7.61 -17.96
CA TYR A 132 8.60 -6.19 -18.04
C TYR A 132 10.02 -5.90 -17.58
N THR A 133 10.65 -4.92 -18.22
CA THR A 133 11.79 -4.21 -17.65
C THR A 133 11.25 -2.95 -16.97
N VAL A 134 11.51 -2.81 -15.68
CA VAL A 134 11.06 -1.66 -14.88
C VAL A 134 12.25 -0.74 -14.60
N SER A 135 12.09 0.55 -14.86
CA SER A 135 13.06 1.58 -14.50
C SER A 135 12.39 2.68 -13.68
N PHE A 136 13.20 3.33 -12.84
CA PHE A 136 12.78 4.35 -11.91
C PHE A 136 13.59 5.62 -12.21
N GLY A 137 12.96 6.80 -12.21
CA GLY A 137 13.63 8.06 -12.52
C GLY A 137 13.02 9.26 -11.78
N GLY A 138 13.84 10.25 -11.45
CA GLY A 138 13.43 11.46 -10.71
C GLY A 138 14.60 12.43 -10.52
N THR A 139 14.32 13.68 -10.14
CA THR A 139 15.32 14.76 -10.00
C THR A 139 16.22 14.65 -8.76
N GLY A 140 16.01 13.68 -7.88
CA GLY A 140 16.87 13.39 -6.73
C GLY A 140 17.86 12.26 -7.03
N GLY A 141 18.92 12.58 -7.75
CA GLY A 141 19.95 11.60 -8.12
C GLY A 141 20.75 11.09 -6.93
N THR A 142 20.35 9.95 -6.38
CA THR A 142 21.25 9.00 -5.69
C THR A 142 20.61 7.61 -5.76
N GLY A 143 21.24 6.72 -6.53
CA GLY A 143 21.00 5.27 -6.60
C GLY A 143 19.62 4.76 -6.19
N ILE A 144 18.65 4.75 -7.12
CA ILE A 144 17.45 3.93 -6.94
C ILE A 144 17.87 2.47 -7.06
N SER A 145 18.07 1.81 -5.92
CA SER A 145 18.38 0.38 -5.84
C SER A 145 17.07 -0.39 -5.82
N THR A 146 16.80 -1.14 -6.88
CA THR A 146 15.67 -2.05 -6.94
C THR A 146 16.06 -3.39 -6.32
N THR A 147 15.47 -3.73 -5.18
CA THR A 147 15.53 -5.12 -4.68
C THR A 147 14.36 -5.88 -5.30
N SER A 148 14.63 -6.82 -6.21
CA SER A 148 13.64 -7.81 -6.63
C SER A 148 13.48 -8.84 -5.52
N GLN A 149 12.24 -9.09 -5.08
CA GLN A 149 11.88 -10.38 -4.46
C GLN A 149 11.40 -11.34 -5.55
#